data_AF-A0A357V9G4-F1
#
_entry.id   AF-A0A357V9G4-F1
#
_cell.length_a   1.000
_cell.length_b   1.000
_cell.length_c   1.000
_cell.angle_alpha   90.00
_cell.angle_beta   90.00
_cell.angle_gamma   90.00
#
_symmetry.space_group_name_H-M   'P 1'
#
loop_
_entity.id
_entity.type
_entity.pdbx_description
1 polymer ?
#
loop_
_entity_poly.entity_id
_entity_poly.type
_entity_poly.pdbx_seq_one_letter_code
_entity_poly.pdbx_strand_id
1 'polypeptide(L)'
;MSDVALSAAVRSSLLALQRTTDLIDRTNNRLATGLRVAGPVDDPVAFFSSKALRDRAFDFTERKGGIDQGISTVTAALDGVESIDSLVRQLKGIATSLKSATSSQFTDLVAQFNNIRGQIGDLANDAQFQGINLIDNTSESLTINFANNTTSLLTIDAVNLRQSGLLVDAMEIRADSKISFTGTVTSGFTLNNTATAQVGTGGYTRVTAVSGFGGQFVVTYNGTGQTITATGAEIVFSLNT
;
A
#
# COMPACT_ATOMS: atom_id res chain seq x y z
N MET A 1 45.64 -45.69 66.97
CA MET A 1 44.43 -45.48 66.15
C MET A 1 44.11 -46.81 65.50
N SER A 2 43.21 -47.59 66.11
CA SER A 2 42.79 -48.88 65.56
C SER A 2 42.06 -48.60 64.25
N ASP A 3 42.61 -49.07 63.15
CA ASP A 3 41.97 -49.05 61.85
C ASP A 3 40.66 -49.82 62.00
N VAL A 4 39.52 -49.15 61.86
CA VAL A 4 38.20 -49.78 61.96
C VAL A 4 38.02 -50.62 60.71
N ALA A 5 38.57 -51.82 60.73
CA ALA A 5 38.46 -52.79 59.67
C ALA A 5 37.01 -53.29 59.63
N LEU A 6 36.17 -52.59 58.87
CA LEU A 6 34.82 -53.04 58.53
C LEU A 6 34.90 -54.47 58.02
N SER A 7 34.20 -55.40 58.68
CA SER A 7 34.17 -56.80 58.27
C SER A 7 33.66 -56.88 56.82
N ALA A 8 34.13 -57.88 56.07
CA ALA A 8 33.78 -58.02 54.65
C ALA A 8 32.26 -58.01 54.40
N ALA A 9 31.48 -58.55 55.35
CA ALA A 9 30.02 -58.54 55.33
C ALA A 9 29.44 -57.12 55.49
N VAL A 10 29.97 -56.29 56.39
CA VAL A 10 29.46 -54.92 56.60
C VAL A 10 29.80 -54.01 55.42
N ARG A 11 30.97 -54.19 54.78
CA ARG A 11 31.33 -53.48 53.54
C ARG A 11 30.41 -53.83 52.38
N SER A 12 30.05 -55.11 52.24
CA SER A 12 29.09 -55.58 51.22
C SER A 12 27.70 -54.95 51.43
N SER A 13 27.22 -54.90 52.67
CA SER A 13 25.94 -54.24 52.99
C SER A 13 25.98 -52.74 52.74
N LEU A 14 27.09 -52.06 53.06
CA LEU A 14 27.26 -50.63 52.78
C LEU A 14 27.29 -50.34 51.28
N LEU A 15 28.00 -51.15 50.49
CA LEU A 15 28.00 -51.06 49.01
C LEU A 15 26.63 -51.34 48.40
N ALA A 16 25.82 -52.21 49.02
CA ALA A 16 24.44 -52.42 48.60
C ALA A 16 23.57 -51.19 48.90
N LEU A 17 23.68 -50.60 50.10
CA LEU A 17 22.96 -49.38 50.47
C LEU A 17 23.35 -48.19 49.60
N GLN A 18 24.64 -47.99 49.32
CA GLN A 18 25.12 -46.93 48.43
C GLN A 18 24.52 -47.06 47.02
N ARG A 19 24.51 -48.28 46.44
CA ARG A 19 23.87 -48.53 45.14
C ARG A 19 22.36 -48.28 45.16
N THR A 20 21.68 -48.59 46.26
CA THR A 20 20.25 -48.29 46.44
C THR A 20 20.01 -46.79 46.53
N THR A 21 20.84 -46.05 47.27
CA THR A 21 20.77 -44.58 47.33
C THR A 21 20.97 -43.96 45.95
N ASP A 22 21.98 -44.40 45.19
CA ASP A 22 22.21 -43.93 43.81
C ASP A 22 21.00 -44.21 42.89
N LEU A 23 20.35 -45.37 43.03
CA LEU A 23 19.16 -45.72 42.25
C LEU A 23 17.94 -44.88 42.64
N ILE A 24 17.79 -44.58 43.94
CA ILE A 24 16.75 -43.69 44.45
C ILE A 24 16.95 -42.27 43.90
N ASP A 25 18.18 -41.73 43.96
CA ASP A 25 18.49 -40.39 43.46
C ASP A 25 18.25 -40.27 41.95
N ARG A 26 18.63 -41.29 41.18
CA ARG A 26 18.30 -41.37 39.75
C ARG A 26 16.80 -41.40 39.50
N THR A 27 16.04 -42.18 40.28
CA THR A 27 14.58 -42.30 40.12
C THR A 27 13.90 -40.98 40.47
N ASN A 28 14.32 -40.33 41.57
CA ASN A 28 13.83 -39.03 41.97
C ASN A 28 14.13 -37.95 40.91
N ASN A 29 15.33 -37.96 40.32
CA ASN A 29 15.69 -37.04 39.24
C ASN A 29 14.82 -37.27 37.98
N ARG A 30 14.61 -38.53 37.59
CA ARG A 30 13.75 -38.88 36.43
C ARG A 30 12.28 -38.53 36.67
N LEU A 31 11.78 -38.67 37.90
CA LEU A 31 10.43 -38.23 38.27
C LEU A 31 10.30 -36.70 38.29
N ALA A 32 11.30 -36.00 38.82
CA ALA A 32 11.30 -34.53 38.89
C ALA A 32 11.38 -33.87 37.51
N THR A 33 12.18 -34.44 36.59
CA THR A 33 12.37 -33.90 35.24
C THR A 33 11.41 -34.49 34.20
N GLY A 34 10.81 -35.65 34.47
CA GLY A 34 10.05 -36.43 33.51
C GLY A 34 10.91 -37.06 32.39
N LEU A 35 12.24 -36.93 32.46
CA LEU A 35 13.16 -37.40 31.43
C LEU A 35 13.75 -38.75 31.81
N ARG A 36 13.83 -39.68 30.85
CA ARG A 36 14.57 -40.94 31.02
C ARG A 36 16.08 -40.71 31.13
N VAL A 37 16.59 -39.73 30.39
CA VAL A 37 18.01 -39.37 30.26
C VAL A 37 18.09 -37.88 30.50
N ALA A 38 18.59 -37.48 31.67
CA ALA A 38 18.63 -36.07 32.07
C ALA A 38 19.96 -35.40 31.70
N GLY A 39 21.04 -36.17 31.61
CA GLY A 39 22.36 -35.65 31.23
C GLY A 39 23.20 -36.60 30.38
N PRO A 40 24.36 -36.12 29.88
CA PRO A 40 25.29 -36.92 29.06
C PRO A 40 25.86 -38.13 29.80
N VAL A 41 25.85 -38.11 31.14
CA VAL A 41 26.35 -39.20 32.00
C VAL A 41 25.37 -40.38 32.05
N ASP A 42 24.07 -40.14 31.81
CA ASP A 42 23.06 -41.20 31.82
C ASP A 42 23.09 -42.03 30.53
N ASP A 43 23.14 -41.36 29.38
CA ASP A 43 23.27 -41.94 28.04
C ASP A 43 23.67 -40.82 27.06
N PRO A 44 24.95 -40.74 26.64
CA PRO A 44 25.40 -39.63 25.79
C PRO A 44 24.74 -39.66 24.41
N VAL A 45 24.48 -40.84 23.85
CA VAL A 45 23.88 -40.96 22.51
C VAL A 45 22.43 -40.46 22.55
N ALA A 46 21.64 -40.92 23.51
CA ALA A 46 20.26 -40.47 23.67
C ALA A 46 20.17 -38.98 24.05
N PHE A 47 21.08 -38.47 24.90
CA PHE A 47 21.07 -37.07 25.30
C PHE A 47 21.37 -36.14 24.11
N PHE A 48 22.46 -36.38 23.36
CA PHE A 48 22.85 -35.50 22.27
C PHE A 48 21.93 -35.60 21.05
N SER A 49 21.36 -36.77 20.76
CA SER A 49 20.31 -36.91 19.73
C SER A 49 19.04 -36.13 20.11
N SER A 50 18.59 -36.25 21.37
CA SER A 50 17.43 -35.51 21.86
C SER A 50 17.69 -33.99 21.86
N LYS A 51 18.91 -33.57 22.22
CA LYS A 51 19.32 -32.17 22.17
C LYS A 51 19.27 -31.63 20.73
N ALA A 52 19.86 -32.33 19.77
CA ALA A 52 19.83 -31.92 18.36
C ALA A 52 18.39 -31.81 17.82
N LEU A 53 17.49 -32.73 18.21
CA LEU A 53 16.07 -32.66 17.86
C LEU A 53 15.35 -31.48 18.53
N ARG A 54 15.66 -31.17 19.80
CA ARG A 54 15.14 -29.98 20.49
C ARG A 54 15.60 -28.69 19.83
N ASP A 55 16.89 -28.57 19.53
CA ASP A 55 17.47 -27.41 18.83
C ASP A 55 16.75 -27.22 17.48
N ARG A 56 16.55 -28.30 16.71
CA ARG A 56 15.79 -28.26 15.46
C ARG A 56 14.32 -27.85 15.64
N ALA A 57 13.67 -28.26 16.73
CA ALA A 57 12.30 -27.86 17.03
C ALA A 57 12.19 -26.36 17.37
N PHE A 58 13.19 -25.81 18.07
CA PHE A 58 13.30 -24.38 18.31
C PHE A 58 13.50 -23.61 17.00
N ASP A 59 14.41 -24.05 16.14
CA ASP A 59 14.61 -23.45 14.80
C ASP A 59 13.30 -23.44 14.00
N PHE A 60 12.52 -24.54 14.02
CA PHE A 60 11.22 -24.58 13.35
C PHE A 60 10.19 -23.63 13.95
N THR A 61 10.26 -23.38 15.26
CA THR A 61 9.37 -22.42 15.93
C THR A 61 9.66 -20.99 15.48
N GLU A 62 10.94 -20.63 15.36
CA GLU A 62 11.33 -19.32 14.81
C GLU A 62 10.94 -19.18 13.33
N ARG A 63 11.15 -20.24 12.53
CA ARG A 63 10.74 -20.28 11.11
C ARG A 63 9.24 -20.08 10.96
N LYS A 64 8.45 -20.77 11.79
CA LYS A 64 7.00 -20.60 11.81
C LYS A 64 6.63 -19.16 12.11
N GLY A 65 7.30 -18.50 13.05
CA GLY A 65 7.08 -17.06 13.32
C GLY A 65 7.32 -16.20 12.08
N GLY A 66 8.41 -16.43 11.34
CA GLY A 66 8.66 -15.73 10.07
C GLY A 66 7.62 -16.01 8.98
N ILE A 67 7.14 -17.26 8.90
CA ILE A 67 6.06 -17.65 7.98
C ILE A 67 4.74 -16.95 8.38
N ASP A 68 4.41 -16.92 9.66
CA ASP A 68 3.20 -16.25 10.17
C ASP A 68 3.24 -14.75 9.84
N GLN A 69 4.39 -14.09 10.00
CA GLN A 69 4.59 -12.70 9.59
C GLN A 69 4.43 -12.52 8.07
N GLY A 70 4.97 -13.46 7.29
CA GLY A 70 4.81 -13.47 5.84
C GLY A 70 3.34 -13.62 5.41
N ILE A 71 2.59 -14.52 6.07
CA ILE A 71 1.15 -14.68 5.87
C ILE A 71 0.44 -13.37 6.16
N SER A 72 0.67 -12.72 7.30
CA SER A 72 0.02 -11.44 7.63
C SER A 72 0.33 -10.34 6.61
N THR A 73 1.56 -10.30 6.08
CA THR A 73 1.95 -9.34 5.03
C THR A 73 1.18 -9.60 3.73
N VAL A 74 1.08 -10.85 3.32
CA VAL A 74 0.33 -11.24 2.12
C VAL A 74 -1.18 -11.05 2.32
N THR A 75 -1.71 -11.29 3.51
CA THR A 75 -3.12 -11.03 3.82
C THR A 75 -3.45 -9.55 3.73
N ALA A 76 -2.62 -8.65 4.29
CA ALA A 76 -2.83 -7.21 4.15
C ALA A 76 -2.83 -6.77 2.68
N ALA A 77 -1.92 -7.32 1.87
CA ALA A 77 -1.88 -7.09 0.43
C ALA A 77 -3.14 -7.61 -0.28
N LEU A 78 -3.63 -8.82 0.05
CA LEU A 78 -4.83 -9.41 -0.52
C LEU A 78 -6.09 -8.59 -0.18
N ASP A 79 -6.26 -8.18 1.07
CA ASP A 79 -7.39 -7.34 1.50
C ASP A 79 -7.38 -5.98 0.79
N GLY A 80 -6.18 -5.42 0.60
CA GLY A 80 -5.96 -4.21 -0.21
C GLY A 80 -6.37 -4.42 -1.66
N VAL A 81 -5.96 -5.54 -2.28
CA VAL A 81 -6.33 -5.89 -3.68
C VAL A 81 -7.83 -6.04 -3.85
N GLU A 82 -8.52 -6.74 -2.94
CA GLU A 82 -9.98 -6.92 -3.01
C GLU A 82 -10.71 -5.58 -2.90
N SER A 83 -10.24 -4.71 -2.00
CA SER A 83 -10.79 -3.37 -1.83
C SER A 83 -10.53 -2.50 -3.08
N ILE A 84 -9.35 -2.60 -3.71
CA ILE A 84 -9.04 -1.94 -4.98
C ILE A 84 -9.93 -2.48 -6.12
N ASP A 85 -10.18 -3.79 -6.20
CA ASP A 85 -11.10 -4.37 -7.21
C ASP A 85 -12.51 -3.76 -7.09
N SER A 86 -13.01 -3.60 -5.86
CA SER A 86 -14.29 -2.93 -5.61
C SER A 86 -14.29 -1.47 -6.10
N LEU A 87 -13.24 -0.71 -5.81
CA LEU A 87 -13.11 0.69 -6.29
C LEU A 87 -13.02 0.76 -7.81
N VAL A 88 -12.28 -0.14 -8.45
CA VAL A 88 -12.18 -0.22 -9.93
C VAL A 88 -13.53 -0.55 -10.56
N ARG A 89 -14.33 -1.45 -9.95
CA ARG A 89 -15.71 -1.71 -10.39
C ARG A 89 -16.60 -0.47 -10.27
N GLN A 90 -16.44 0.31 -9.20
CA GLN A 90 -17.15 1.59 -9.03
C GLN A 90 -16.73 2.60 -10.10
N LEU A 91 -15.43 2.75 -10.38
CA LEU A 91 -14.91 3.59 -11.47
C LEU A 91 -15.50 3.20 -12.82
N LYS A 92 -15.58 1.89 -13.13
CA LYS A 92 -16.21 1.38 -14.35
C LYS A 92 -17.69 1.76 -14.43
N GLY A 93 -18.41 1.71 -13.31
CA GLY A 93 -19.80 2.17 -13.21
C GLY A 93 -19.95 3.65 -13.55
N ILE A 94 -19.12 4.51 -12.93
CA ILE A 94 -19.11 5.95 -13.19
C ILE A 94 -18.74 6.25 -14.64
N ALA A 95 -17.71 5.58 -15.18
CA ALA A 95 -17.29 5.74 -16.58
C ALA A 95 -18.42 5.36 -17.56
N THR A 96 -19.23 4.35 -17.23
CA THR A 96 -20.39 3.96 -18.04
C THR A 96 -21.50 5.02 -17.95
N SER A 97 -21.77 5.54 -16.76
CA SER A 97 -22.75 6.62 -16.54
C SER A 97 -22.38 7.92 -17.27
N LEU A 98 -21.08 8.22 -17.36
CA LEU A 98 -20.57 9.40 -18.09
C LEU A 98 -20.92 9.38 -19.58
N LYS A 99 -21.09 8.20 -20.20
CA LYS A 99 -21.50 8.07 -21.60
C LYS A 99 -22.89 8.68 -21.88
N SER A 100 -23.76 8.72 -20.87
CA SER A 100 -25.13 9.23 -20.97
C SER A 100 -25.36 10.52 -20.17
N ALA A 101 -24.33 11.07 -19.53
CA ALA A 101 -24.45 12.22 -18.64
C ALA A 101 -24.66 13.54 -19.42
N THR A 102 -25.41 14.46 -18.82
CA THR A 102 -25.65 15.81 -19.35
C THR A 102 -24.82 16.86 -18.59
N SER A 103 -24.80 18.11 -19.06
CA SER A 103 -23.84 19.16 -18.66
C SER A 103 -23.44 19.22 -17.18
N SER A 104 -24.38 19.36 -16.23
CA SER A 104 -24.03 19.45 -14.80
C SER A 104 -23.63 18.10 -14.19
N GLN A 105 -24.34 17.03 -14.56
CA GLN A 105 -24.06 15.65 -14.12
C GLN A 105 -22.69 15.17 -14.59
N PHE A 106 -22.22 15.66 -15.74
CA PHE A 106 -20.92 15.33 -16.29
C PHE A 106 -19.79 15.81 -15.36
N THR A 107 -19.85 17.05 -14.90
CA THR A 107 -18.85 17.61 -13.97
C THR A 107 -18.81 16.84 -12.65
N ASP A 108 -19.97 16.54 -12.07
CA ASP A 108 -20.06 15.81 -10.81
C ASP A 108 -19.52 14.38 -10.93
N LEU A 109 -19.83 13.68 -12.02
CA LEU A 109 -19.33 12.31 -12.25
C LEU A 109 -17.82 12.28 -12.52
N VAL A 110 -17.26 13.28 -13.22
CA VAL A 110 -15.81 13.41 -13.39
C VAL A 110 -15.13 13.65 -12.04
N ALA A 111 -15.70 14.50 -11.18
CA ALA A 111 -15.18 14.71 -9.83
C ALA A 111 -15.23 13.42 -8.99
N GLN A 112 -16.36 12.70 -9.02
CA GLN A 112 -16.49 11.41 -8.34
C GLN A 112 -15.48 10.37 -8.85
N PHE A 113 -15.28 10.28 -10.18
CA PHE A 113 -14.28 9.40 -10.77
C PHE A 113 -12.89 9.73 -10.24
N ASN A 114 -12.48 11.00 -10.24
CA ASN A 114 -11.16 11.41 -9.75
C ASN A 114 -10.99 11.19 -8.24
N ASN A 115 -12.06 11.33 -7.45
CA ASN A 115 -12.03 11.03 -6.01
C ASN A 115 -11.83 9.53 -5.75
N ILE A 116 -12.63 8.65 -6.37
CA ILE A 116 -12.49 7.18 -6.22
C ILE A 116 -11.13 6.73 -6.78
N ARG A 117 -10.70 7.33 -7.89
CA ARG A 117 -9.35 7.13 -8.43
C ARG A 117 -8.32 7.49 -7.37
N GLY A 118 -8.43 8.63 -6.69
CA GLY A 118 -7.56 9.01 -5.57
C GLY A 118 -7.52 7.95 -4.47
N GLN A 119 -8.70 7.49 -4.03
CA GLN A 119 -8.85 6.46 -2.99
C GLN A 119 -8.13 5.15 -3.31
N ILE A 120 -8.04 4.74 -4.58
CA ILE A 120 -7.26 3.55 -4.98
C ILE A 120 -5.79 3.71 -4.58
N GLY A 121 -5.19 4.88 -4.79
CA GLY A 121 -3.81 5.13 -4.42
C GLY A 121 -3.60 5.27 -2.92
N ASP A 122 -4.57 5.82 -2.19
CA ASP A 122 -4.51 5.90 -0.72
C ASP A 122 -4.59 4.49 -0.12
N LEU A 123 -5.53 3.68 -0.60
CA LEU A 123 -5.69 2.30 -0.17
C LEU A 123 -4.49 1.42 -0.51
N ALA A 124 -3.91 1.57 -1.71
CA ALA A 124 -2.69 0.86 -2.08
C ALA A 124 -1.54 1.19 -1.11
N ASN A 125 -1.39 2.47 -0.72
CA ASN A 125 -0.37 2.90 0.24
C ASN A 125 -0.63 2.38 1.67
N ASP A 126 -1.90 2.32 2.07
CA ASP A 126 -2.30 1.87 3.41
C ASP A 126 -2.18 0.35 3.59
N ALA A 127 -2.16 -0.44 2.51
CA ALA A 127 -2.04 -1.90 2.51
C ALA A 127 -0.61 -2.40 2.83
N GLN A 128 0.03 -1.78 3.82
CA GLN A 128 1.34 -2.17 4.33
C GLN A 128 1.23 -2.99 5.61
N PHE A 129 2.17 -3.91 5.80
CA PHE A 129 2.33 -4.63 7.05
C PHE A 129 3.78 -4.58 7.48
N GLN A 130 4.03 -4.12 8.72
CA GLN A 130 5.37 -4.01 9.30
C GLN A 130 6.37 -3.22 8.41
N GLY A 131 5.86 -2.27 7.62
CA GLY A 131 6.65 -1.43 6.71
C GLY A 131 6.96 -2.04 5.34
N ILE A 132 6.39 -3.20 5.01
CA ILE A 132 6.44 -3.78 3.66
C ILE A 132 5.08 -3.58 2.99
N ASN A 133 5.08 -3.07 1.77
CA ASN A 133 3.91 -2.93 0.92
C ASN A 133 4.10 -3.69 -0.39
N LEU A 134 3.26 -4.70 -0.62
CA LEU A 134 3.33 -5.55 -1.81
C LEU A 134 2.49 -5.04 -2.97
N ILE A 135 1.72 -3.95 -2.80
CA ILE A 135 0.75 -3.49 -3.80
C ILE A 135 0.89 -2.02 -4.21
N ASP A 136 1.77 -1.25 -3.58
CA ASP A 136 1.95 0.19 -3.85
C ASP A 136 3.06 0.49 -4.89
N ASN A 137 4.08 -0.36 -4.95
CA ASN A 137 5.27 -0.14 -5.78
C ASN A 137 5.78 -1.46 -6.42
N THR A 138 6.89 -1.38 -7.15
CA THR A 138 7.54 -2.53 -7.82
C THR A 138 8.96 -2.82 -7.32
N SER A 139 9.41 -2.12 -6.28
CA SER A 139 10.80 -2.21 -5.79
C SER A 139 10.93 -3.04 -4.52
N GLU A 140 9.82 -3.22 -3.80
CA GLU A 140 9.78 -4.04 -2.60
C GLU A 140 9.57 -5.52 -2.92
N SER A 141 10.05 -6.38 -2.03
CA SER A 141 9.75 -7.80 -2.05
C SER A 141 9.75 -8.35 -0.63
N LEU A 142 8.90 -9.36 -0.41
CA LEU A 142 8.86 -10.13 0.81
C LEU A 142 9.59 -11.46 0.57
N THR A 143 10.61 -11.76 1.36
CA THR A 143 11.30 -13.05 1.29
C THR A 143 11.08 -13.84 2.57
N ILE A 144 10.49 -15.03 2.45
CA ILE A 144 10.21 -15.97 3.54
C ILE A 144 11.14 -17.16 3.40
N ASN A 145 11.80 -17.54 4.49
CA ASN A 145 12.71 -18.68 4.51
C ASN A 145 12.13 -19.86 5.32
N PHE A 146 11.99 -21.02 4.68
CA PHE A 146 11.40 -22.25 5.26
C PHE A 146 12.42 -23.24 5.83
N ALA A 147 13.73 -23.06 5.61
CA ALA A 147 14.73 -24.03 6.02
C ALA A 147 15.99 -23.38 6.62
N ASN A 148 16.76 -24.16 7.40
CA ASN A 148 18.05 -23.69 7.93
C ASN A 148 19.14 -23.52 6.87
N ASN A 149 18.90 -23.94 5.63
CA ASN A 149 19.76 -23.66 4.50
C ASN A 149 19.20 -22.47 3.69
N THR A 150 20.06 -21.80 2.93
CA THR A 150 19.70 -20.61 2.14
C THR A 150 18.87 -20.93 0.89
N THR A 151 18.48 -22.20 0.67
CA THR A 151 17.89 -22.64 -0.60
C THR A 151 16.36 -22.70 -0.60
N SER A 152 15.71 -22.75 0.56
CA SER A 152 14.24 -22.81 0.65
C SER A 152 13.66 -21.43 0.95
N LEU A 153 13.53 -20.63 -0.10
CA LEU A 153 13.01 -19.27 -0.06
C LEU A 153 11.73 -19.18 -0.90
N LEU A 154 10.74 -18.44 -0.40
CA LEU A 154 9.66 -17.88 -1.19
C LEU A 154 9.87 -16.39 -1.25
N THR A 155 10.06 -15.85 -2.45
CA THR A 155 10.10 -14.42 -2.68
C THR A 155 8.81 -14.01 -3.37
N ILE A 156 8.16 -12.97 -2.85
CA ILE A 156 6.97 -12.36 -3.39
C ILE A 156 7.34 -10.92 -3.74
N ASP A 157 7.36 -10.62 -5.03
CA ASP A 157 7.65 -9.28 -5.53
C ASP A 157 6.41 -8.39 -5.43
N ALA A 158 6.63 -7.11 -5.12
CA ALA A 158 5.57 -6.13 -5.10
C ALA A 158 5.08 -5.80 -6.51
N VAL A 159 3.79 -5.51 -6.63
CA VAL A 159 3.14 -5.06 -7.88
C VAL A 159 2.51 -3.71 -7.63
N ASN A 160 2.72 -2.74 -8.53
CA ASN A 160 2.05 -1.45 -8.39
C ASN A 160 0.57 -1.56 -8.82
N LEU A 161 -0.35 -1.45 -7.86
CA LEU A 161 -1.80 -1.38 -8.06
C LEU A 161 -2.37 0.01 -7.77
N ARG A 162 -1.52 1.03 -7.65
CA ARG A 162 -1.96 2.44 -7.67
C ARG A 162 -2.57 2.78 -9.04
N GLN A 163 -3.12 3.98 -9.13
CA GLN A 163 -3.69 4.50 -10.38
C GLN A 163 -2.68 4.49 -11.55
N SER A 164 -1.40 4.72 -11.26
CA SER A 164 -0.32 4.65 -12.25
C SER A 164 -0.03 3.23 -12.73
N GLY A 165 -0.05 2.24 -11.83
CA GLY A 165 0.16 0.83 -12.17
C GLY A 165 -1.03 0.20 -12.89
N LEU A 166 -2.26 0.61 -12.53
CA LEU A 166 -3.49 0.20 -13.19
C LEU A 166 -3.77 0.94 -14.52
N LEU A 167 -2.92 1.92 -14.88
CA LEU A 167 -3.10 2.77 -16.06
C LEU A 167 -4.45 3.51 -16.08
N VAL A 168 -4.94 3.90 -14.89
CA VAL A 168 -6.15 4.70 -14.73
C VAL A 168 -5.73 6.15 -14.62
N ASP A 169 -5.79 6.88 -15.73
CA ASP A 169 -5.50 8.32 -15.75
C ASP A 169 -6.65 9.15 -15.16
N ALA A 170 -6.32 10.36 -14.73
CA ALA A 170 -7.33 11.30 -14.25
C ALA A 170 -8.23 11.73 -15.42
N MET A 171 -9.51 11.91 -15.13
CA MET A 171 -10.44 12.46 -16.12
C MET A 171 -10.36 13.98 -16.09
N GLU A 172 -10.08 14.59 -17.24
CA GLU A 172 -10.07 16.03 -17.44
C GLU A 172 -11.28 16.46 -18.26
N ILE A 173 -11.96 17.51 -17.80
CA ILE A 173 -13.01 18.16 -18.60
C ILE A 173 -12.30 19.05 -19.63
N ARG A 174 -12.22 18.58 -20.87
CA ARG A 174 -11.80 19.41 -21.99
C ARG A 174 -12.99 20.24 -22.44
N ALA A 175 -13.03 21.48 -21.99
CA ALA A 175 -13.90 22.48 -22.60
C ALA A 175 -13.35 22.76 -24.01
N ASP A 176 -14.00 22.24 -25.05
CA ASP A 176 -13.78 22.69 -26.43
C ASP A 176 -14.40 24.09 -26.64
N SER A 177 -14.15 25.01 -25.70
CA SER A 177 -14.59 26.39 -25.76
C SER A 177 -13.59 27.15 -26.63
N LYS A 178 -13.63 26.93 -27.93
CA LYS A 178 -12.99 27.83 -28.88
C LYS A 178 -13.73 29.17 -28.90
N ILE A 179 -13.43 30.04 -27.95
CA ILE A 179 -13.82 31.46 -28.03
C ILE A 179 -12.98 32.07 -29.15
N SER A 180 -13.56 32.15 -30.35
CA SER A 180 -12.91 32.75 -31.53
C SER A 180 -13.21 34.24 -31.57
N PHE A 181 -12.20 35.07 -31.33
CA PHE A 181 -12.28 36.51 -31.59
C PHE A 181 -11.76 36.77 -33.01
N THR A 182 -12.64 37.14 -33.94
CA THR A 182 -12.26 37.54 -35.30
C THR A 182 -12.43 39.05 -35.42
N GLY A 183 -11.32 39.78 -35.46
CA GLY A 183 -11.31 41.23 -35.68
C GLY A 183 -10.77 41.55 -37.08
N THR A 184 -11.59 42.18 -37.93
CA THR A 184 -11.10 42.82 -39.16
C THR A 184 -10.68 44.24 -38.80
N VAL A 185 -9.38 44.51 -38.78
CA VAL A 185 -8.83 45.85 -38.46
C VAL A 185 -8.11 46.44 -39.66
N THR A 186 -8.35 47.72 -39.94
CA THR A 186 -7.65 48.49 -40.97
C THR A 186 -6.25 48.95 -40.50
N SER A 187 -6.03 49.00 -39.19
CA SER A 187 -4.69 49.13 -38.57
C SER A 187 -4.72 48.76 -37.09
N GLY A 188 -3.76 47.95 -36.64
CA GLY A 188 -3.46 47.72 -35.23
C GLY A 188 -4.51 46.91 -34.45
N PHE A 189 -4.29 45.59 -34.32
CA PHE A 189 -5.01 44.74 -33.37
C PHE A 189 -3.98 44.01 -32.51
N THR A 190 -3.95 44.33 -31.21
CA THR A 190 -3.06 43.66 -30.25
C THR A 190 -3.92 43.01 -29.18
N LEU A 191 -3.96 41.67 -29.17
CA LEU A 191 -4.49 40.89 -28.07
C LEU A 191 -3.37 40.73 -27.04
N ASN A 192 -3.32 41.59 -26.02
CA ASN A 192 -2.45 41.34 -24.87
C ASN A 192 -3.08 40.29 -23.96
N ASN A 193 -2.88 39.02 -24.30
CA ASN A 193 -3.23 37.89 -23.45
C ASN A 193 -2.11 37.66 -22.43
N THR A 194 -2.11 38.39 -21.31
CA THR A 194 -1.19 38.13 -20.20
C THR A 194 -1.84 37.29 -19.08
N ALA A 195 -3.09 36.85 -19.25
CA ALA A 195 -3.74 35.98 -18.28
C ALA A 195 -4.45 34.86 -19.02
N THR A 196 -3.91 33.63 -18.91
CA THR A 196 -4.68 32.40 -19.05
C THR A 196 -6.08 32.64 -18.50
N ALA A 197 -7.11 32.50 -19.35
CA ALA A 197 -8.50 32.69 -18.96
C ALA A 197 -8.86 31.64 -17.89
N GLN A 198 -8.67 31.99 -16.62
CA GLN A 198 -9.11 31.17 -15.50
C GLN A 198 -10.60 31.43 -15.30
N VAL A 199 -11.40 30.41 -15.57
CA VAL A 199 -12.81 30.36 -15.19
C VAL A 199 -12.86 30.23 -13.67
N GLY A 200 -13.05 31.35 -12.97
CA GLY A 200 -13.32 31.34 -11.54
C GLY A 200 -14.72 30.80 -11.25
N THR A 201 -14.94 30.31 -10.03
CA THR A 201 -16.17 29.67 -9.50
C THR A 201 -17.45 30.53 -9.58
N GLY A 202 -17.39 31.72 -10.18
CA GLY A 202 -18.51 32.60 -10.48
C GLY A 202 -18.80 32.81 -11.98
N GLY A 203 -18.18 32.05 -12.89
CA GLY A 203 -18.59 31.98 -14.29
C GLY A 203 -18.24 33.15 -15.21
N TYR A 204 -17.49 34.17 -14.74
CA TYR A 204 -17.12 35.31 -15.58
C TYR A 204 -15.67 35.22 -16.08
N THR A 205 -15.48 35.33 -17.39
CA THR A 205 -14.17 35.57 -18.01
C THR A 205 -14.04 37.06 -18.30
N ARG A 206 -13.16 37.77 -17.59
CA ARG A 206 -12.92 39.19 -17.84
C ARG A 206 -11.89 39.35 -18.96
N VAL A 207 -12.35 39.61 -20.18
CA VAL A 207 -11.47 39.94 -21.32
C VAL A 207 -11.43 41.46 -21.47
N THR A 208 -10.30 42.07 -21.14
CA THR A 208 -10.10 43.52 -21.36
C THR A 208 -9.47 43.72 -22.74
N ALA A 209 -10.24 44.21 -23.71
CA ALA A 209 -9.75 44.57 -25.02
C ALA A 209 -9.80 46.10 -25.18
N VAL A 210 -8.65 46.72 -25.42
CA VAL A 210 -8.56 48.16 -25.70
C VAL A 210 -8.46 48.32 -27.21
N SER A 211 -9.48 48.90 -27.85
CA SER A 211 -9.33 49.37 -29.23
C SER A 211 -8.80 50.81 -29.19
N GLY A 212 -7.65 51.04 -29.81
CA GLY A 212 -7.26 52.39 -30.21
C GLY A 212 -8.18 52.82 -31.34
N PHE A 213 -8.89 53.93 -31.15
CA PHE A 213 -9.77 54.65 -32.07
C PHE A 213 -10.28 53.90 -33.34
N GLY A 214 -11.60 53.62 -33.38
CA GLY A 214 -12.34 53.45 -34.63
C GLY A 214 -12.55 52.03 -35.17
N GLY A 215 -12.59 51.00 -34.31
CA GLY A 215 -12.89 49.62 -34.70
C GLY A 215 -14.28 49.13 -34.28
N GLN A 216 -14.82 48.15 -35.01
CA GLN A 216 -16.00 47.36 -34.62
C GLN A 216 -15.52 46.06 -33.95
N PHE A 217 -16.02 45.77 -32.74
CA PHE A 217 -15.76 44.52 -32.04
C PHE A 217 -17.03 43.67 -32.04
N VAL A 218 -16.95 42.49 -32.66
CA VAL A 218 -18.06 41.53 -32.73
C VAL A 218 -17.76 40.37 -31.81
N VAL A 219 -18.56 40.22 -30.75
CA VAL A 219 -18.52 39.05 -29.87
C VAL A 219 -19.72 38.18 -30.20
N THR A 220 -19.46 36.94 -30.61
CA THR A 220 -20.50 35.96 -30.91
C THR A 220 -20.41 34.80 -29.93
N TYR A 221 -21.52 34.50 -29.26
CA TYR A 221 -21.66 33.35 -28.37
C TYR A 221 -22.90 32.55 -28.80
N ASN A 222 -22.73 31.24 -29.08
CA ASN A 222 -23.80 30.34 -29.52
C ASN A 222 -24.70 30.91 -30.63
N GLY A 223 -24.09 31.51 -31.66
CA GLY A 223 -24.81 32.04 -32.83
C GLY A 223 -25.51 33.38 -32.61
N THR A 224 -25.57 33.89 -31.37
CA THR A 224 -26.06 35.23 -31.06
C THR A 224 -24.87 36.17 -30.91
N GLY A 225 -24.77 37.18 -31.78
CA GLY A 225 -23.68 38.15 -31.79
C GLY A 225 -24.14 39.54 -31.36
N GLN A 226 -23.33 40.22 -30.54
CA GLN A 226 -23.48 41.64 -30.27
C GLN A 226 -22.37 42.40 -30.99
N THR A 227 -22.76 43.39 -31.79
CA THR A 227 -21.83 44.27 -32.49
C THR A 227 -21.63 45.52 -31.66
N ILE A 228 -20.41 45.72 -31.15
CA ILE A 228 -20.08 46.88 -30.33
C ILE A 228 -19.22 47.83 -31.15
N THR A 229 -19.74 49.03 -31.38
CA THR A 229 -19.03 50.13 -32.03
C THR A 229 -18.39 51.00 -30.95
N ALA A 230 -17.06 51.02 -30.88
CA ALA A 230 -16.35 51.78 -29.85
C ALA A 230 -16.38 53.29 -30.16
N THR A 231 -17.03 54.09 -29.31
CA THR A 231 -17.01 55.56 -29.33
C THR A 231 -16.09 56.17 -28.25
N GLY A 232 -15.04 55.45 -27.85
CA GLY A 232 -13.88 56.08 -27.20
C GLY A 232 -13.75 55.94 -25.67
N ALA A 233 -14.51 55.06 -25.02
CA ALA A 233 -14.21 54.66 -23.65
C ALA A 233 -14.43 53.16 -23.46
N GLU A 234 -13.60 52.57 -22.59
CA GLU A 234 -13.58 51.18 -22.14
C GLU A 234 -14.92 50.42 -22.30
N ILE A 235 -14.89 49.30 -23.03
CA ILE A 235 -16.05 48.42 -23.19
C ILE A 235 -15.93 47.33 -22.12
N VAL A 236 -16.76 47.43 -21.07
CA VAL A 236 -16.93 46.37 -20.07
C VAL A 236 -18.19 45.60 -20.42
N PHE A 237 -18.07 44.29 -20.66
CA PHE A 237 -19.22 43.39 -20.79
C PHE A 237 -19.28 42.44 -19.58
N SER A 238 -20.48 42.30 -19.00
CA SER A 238 -20.88 41.13 -18.22
C SER A 238 -21.72 40.23 -19.11
N LEU A 239 -21.26 39.01 -19.34
CA LEU A 239 -22.12 37.95 -19.88
C LEU A 239 -23.00 37.49 -18.73
N ASN A 240 -24.28 37.88 -18.76
CA ASN A 240 -25.25 37.21 -17.91
C ASN A 240 -25.58 35.87 -18.59
N THR A 241 -25.25 34.77 -17.94
CA THR A 241 -25.70 33.43 -18.35
C THR A 241 -27.19 33.29 -18.18
#